data_AF-A0A8H2ZIB5-F1
#
_entry.id   AF-A0A8H2ZIB5-F1
#
_cell.length_a   1.000
_cell.length_b   1.000
_cell.length_c   1.000
_cell.angle_alpha   90.00
_cell.angle_beta   90.00
_cell.angle_gamma   90.00
#
_symmetry.space_group_name_H-M   'P 1'
#
loop_
_entity.id
_entity.type
_entity.pdbx_description
1 polymer ?
#
loop_
_entity_poly.entity_id
_entity_poly.type
_entity_poly.pdbx_seq_one_letter_code
_entity_poly.pdbx_strand_id
1 'polypeptide(L)'
;MVKTNDKNAKKENEHLPRYIKNKPWYNDTDKSDDYLSHHRQSQKEGNLLDIENNNEAKYGLGIHDTFMPNNKVMSNERKKGKPTCTNCGSFDHTKKDCMERPRKVQQTKSIPNYIPTNGNVMNDKEMDWDARKDRWFGYSGKEYNDTLAKWEQNKSRQGNINNQRDTNEEYDTDEEVELAKLQLGNYKSTKEDQNKEKGSTAIRIREDKAAYLNDLNSETTNYDPKSRLYKNDNLGSIDEKSKMFRRHLTGEGLEFDELNQMARSNARKEGIRDEVKNVKKIEHVLIANPTKYEQMMKNEKSQIMNETNTTPNKPNFIKGEAKKNKGKKQNKNSRDQLRSMYK
;
A
#
# COMPACT_ATOMS: atom_id res chain seq x y z
N MET A 1 -32.15 22.03 28.06
CA MET A 1 -31.94 21.69 26.63
C MET A 1 -30.47 21.42 26.41
N VAL A 2 -30.13 20.17 26.13
CA VAL A 2 -28.76 19.68 25.95
C VAL A 2 -28.19 20.31 24.67
N LYS A 3 -27.08 21.04 24.80
CA LYS A 3 -26.28 21.51 23.66
C LYS A 3 -25.74 20.28 22.95
N THR A 4 -26.27 19.99 21.77
CA THR A 4 -25.68 19.02 20.85
C THR A 4 -24.28 19.50 20.52
N ASN A 5 -23.28 18.69 20.86
CA ASN A 5 -21.89 18.95 20.52
C ASN A 5 -21.74 18.80 18.99
N ASP A 6 -21.74 19.93 18.26
CA ASP A 6 -21.39 20.02 16.83
C ASP A 6 -19.89 19.72 16.62
N LYS A 7 -19.47 18.49 16.89
CA LYS A 7 -18.08 18.04 16.67
C LYS A 7 -17.73 17.87 15.19
N ASN A 8 -18.71 17.98 14.29
CA ASN A 8 -18.54 17.83 12.84
C ASN A 8 -18.91 19.07 12.02
N ALA A 9 -19.21 20.22 12.65
CA ALA A 9 -19.34 21.46 11.89
C ALA A 9 -17.96 21.83 11.30
N LYS A 10 -17.82 21.68 9.97
CA LYS A 10 -16.60 22.05 9.24
C LYS A 10 -16.37 23.54 9.47
N LYS A 11 -15.39 23.86 10.31
CA LYS A 11 -15.00 25.24 10.58
C LYS A 11 -14.64 25.91 9.26
N GLU A 12 -15.07 27.16 9.11
CA GLU A 12 -14.73 27.96 7.97
C GLU A 12 -13.21 28.13 7.88
N ASN A 13 -12.65 27.86 6.70
CA ASN A 13 -11.23 28.05 6.47
C ASN A 13 -10.95 29.52 6.16
N GLU A 14 -10.13 30.16 6.98
CA GLU A 14 -9.74 31.58 6.86
C GLU A 14 -8.99 31.87 5.54
N HIS A 15 -8.33 30.87 4.96
CA HIS A 15 -7.57 31.02 3.73
C HIS A 15 -8.45 31.03 2.46
N LEU A 16 -9.77 30.83 2.57
CA LEU A 16 -10.66 30.85 1.41
C LEU A 16 -11.06 32.29 1.05
N PRO A 17 -10.76 32.75 -0.18
CA PRO A 17 -11.21 34.05 -0.65
C PRO A 17 -12.75 34.17 -0.63
N ARG A 18 -13.25 35.38 -0.35
CA ARG A 18 -14.70 35.67 -0.24
C ARG A 18 -15.49 35.26 -1.49
N TYR A 19 -14.93 35.40 -2.69
CA TYR A 19 -15.63 35.06 -3.93
C TYR A 19 -15.85 33.55 -4.12
N ILE A 20 -15.03 32.70 -3.49
CA ILE A 20 -15.26 31.24 -3.44
C ILE A 20 -16.28 30.93 -2.36
N LYS A 21 -16.16 31.57 -1.20
CA LYS A 21 -17.04 31.35 -0.05
C LYS A 21 -18.50 31.72 -0.33
N ASN A 22 -18.73 32.86 -0.99
CA ASN A 22 -20.08 33.40 -1.16
C ASN A 22 -20.87 32.56 -2.17
N LYS A 23 -22.07 32.11 -1.76
CA LYS A 23 -22.99 31.40 -2.65
C LYS A 23 -23.59 32.38 -3.67
N PRO A 24 -23.65 32.01 -4.97
CA PRO A 24 -24.31 32.83 -5.98
C PRO A 24 -25.83 32.72 -5.87
N TRP A 25 -26.53 33.77 -6.32
CA TRP A 25 -28.00 33.93 -6.17
C TRP A 25 -28.85 32.80 -6.77
N TYR A 26 -28.33 32.05 -7.74
CA TYR A 26 -29.07 30.96 -8.39
C TYR A 26 -28.97 29.63 -7.63
N ASN A 27 -28.19 29.56 -6.54
CA ASN A 27 -27.99 28.35 -5.76
C ASN A 27 -28.62 28.44 -4.35
N ASP A 28 -29.83 29.00 -4.29
CA ASP A 28 -30.61 29.18 -3.06
C ASP A 28 -31.28 27.88 -2.56
N THR A 29 -31.11 26.76 -3.27
CA THR A 29 -31.81 25.49 -3.00
C THR A 29 -31.19 24.66 -1.87
N ASP A 30 -29.94 24.94 -1.49
CA ASP A 30 -29.22 24.12 -0.51
C ASP A 30 -29.40 24.65 0.92
N LYS A 31 -30.35 24.06 1.65
CA LYS A 31 -30.46 24.14 3.13
C LYS A 31 -29.37 23.32 3.85
N SER A 32 -28.23 23.11 3.22
CA SER A 32 -27.14 22.38 3.85
C SER A 32 -26.34 23.35 4.72
N ASP A 33 -26.00 22.90 5.93
CA ASP A 33 -25.15 23.65 6.86
C ASP A 33 -23.68 23.77 6.37
N ASP A 34 -23.38 23.27 5.17
CA ASP A 34 -22.08 23.40 4.52
C ASP A 34 -21.97 24.71 3.73
N TYR A 35 -20.98 25.51 4.11
CA TYR A 35 -20.72 26.81 3.49
C TYR A 35 -20.16 26.72 2.06
N LEU A 36 -19.65 25.56 1.63
CA LEU A 36 -19.15 25.31 0.26
C LEU A 36 -19.98 24.31 -0.53
N SER A 37 -21.25 24.10 -0.17
CA SER A 37 -22.13 23.14 -0.86
C SER A 37 -22.18 23.37 -2.38
N HIS A 38 -22.11 24.62 -2.82
CA HIS A 38 -22.13 25.01 -4.23
C HIS A 38 -20.91 24.59 -5.05
N HIS A 39 -19.82 24.20 -4.39
CA HIS A 39 -18.62 23.66 -5.04
C HIS A 39 -18.56 22.13 -5.01
N ARG A 40 -19.37 21.48 -4.16
CA ARG A 40 -19.40 20.02 -4.10
C ARG A 40 -20.11 19.52 -5.34
N GLN A 41 -19.51 18.53 -5.99
CA GLN A 41 -20.15 17.90 -7.13
C GLN A 41 -21.42 17.19 -6.65
N SER A 42 -22.55 17.45 -7.33
CA SER A 42 -23.76 16.65 -7.13
C SER A 42 -23.42 15.19 -7.41
N GLN A 43 -23.92 14.28 -6.57
CA GLN A 43 -23.78 12.81 -6.68
C GLN A 43 -24.51 12.25 -7.92
N LYS A 44 -24.27 12.81 -9.10
CA LYS A 44 -24.73 12.25 -10.37
C LYS A 44 -23.72 11.21 -10.80
N GLU A 45 -24.23 10.03 -11.11
CA GLU A 45 -23.48 8.91 -11.66
C GLU A 45 -22.76 9.39 -12.94
N GLY A 46 -21.43 9.37 -12.93
CA GLY A 46 -20.61 9.82 -14.07
C GLY A 46 -19.58 10.92 -13.77
N ASN A 47 -19.46 11.39 -12.53
CA ASN A 47 -18.36 12.29 -12.19
C ASN A 47 -17.03 11.52 -12.19
N LEU A 48 -16.21 11.80 -13.20
CA LEU A 48 -14.88 11.18 -13.40
C LEU A 48 -13.89 11.47 -12.25
N LEU A 49 -14.10 12.57 -11.51
CA LEU A 49 -13.17 13.06 -10.50
C LEU A 49 -13.90 13.33 -9.18
N ASP A 50 -13.70 12.44 -8.20
CA ASP A 50 -14.15 12.66 -6.82
C ASP A 50 -13.12 13.53 -6.08
N ILE A 51 -13.49 14.79 -5.85
CA ILE A 51 -12.57 15.82 -5.33
C ILE A 51 -12.32 15.64 -3.82
N GLU A 52 -13.30 15.13 -3.08
CA GLU A 52 -13.28 15.15 -1.61
C GLU A 52 -12.34 14.11 -1.00
N ASN A 53 -12.11 13.00 -1.71
CA ASN A 53 -11.26 11.88 -1.29
C ASN A 53 -10.11 11.64 -2.29
N ASN A 54 -9.56 12.72 -2.85
CA ASN A 54 -8.42 12.64 -3.78
C ASN A 54 -7.13 12.11 -3.13
N ASN A 55 -7.12 11.93 -1.80
CA ASN A 55 -6.08 11.21 -1.07
C ASN A 55 -6.12 9.68 -1.30
N GLU A 56 -7.28 9.15 -1.73
CA GLU A 56 -7.48 7.74 -2.03
C GLU A 56 -7.28 7.52 -3.53
N ALA A 57 -6.40 6.57 -3.88
CA ALA A 57 -6.22 6.18 -5.27
C ALA A 57 -7.51 5.55 -5.81
N LYS A 58 -7.99 6.02 -6.95
CA LYS A 58 -9.17 5.47 -7.62
C LYS A 58 -8.78 4.25 -8.44
N TYR A 59 -9.65 3.24 -8.44
CA TYR A 59 -9.52 2.11 -9.35
C TYR A 59 -9.95 2.55 -10.76
N GLY A 60 -9.40 1.89 -11.79
CA GLY A 60 -9.87 2.10 -13.15
C GLY A 60 -11.33 1.61 -13.28
N LEU A 61 -12.20 2.42 -13.88
CA LEU A 61 -13.64 2.12 -14.02
C LEU A 61 -13.94 0.88 -14.89
N GLY A 62 -12.91 0.30 -15.51
CA GLY A 62 -13.01 -0.82 -16.42
C GLY A 62 -13.09 -0.38 -17.88
N ILE A 63 -13.17 -1.37 -18.76
CA ILE A 63 -13.34 -1.18 -20.21
C ILE A 63 -14.75 -1.65 -20.55
N HIS A 64 -15.54 -0.79 -21.19
CA HIS A 64 -16.93 -1.09 -21.54
C HIS A 64 -17.19 -0.72 -23.01
N ASP A 65 -17.14 -1.74 -23.87
CA ASP A 65 -17.30 -1.57 -25.31
C ASP A 65 -18.77 -1.70 -25.70
N THR A 66 -19.47 -0.57 -25.84
CA THR A 66 -20.84 -0.56 -26.35
C THR A 66 -20.89 -0.47 -27.86
N PHE A 67 -21.66 -1.38 -28.43
CA PHE A 67 -22.00 -1.41 -29.84
C PHE A 67 -23.45 -0.98 -30.02
N MET A 68 -23.68 0.13 -30.72
CA MET A 68 -25.02 0.55 -31.10
C MET A 68 -25.42 -0.16 -32.39
N PRO A 69 -26.59 -0.82 -32.46
CA PRO A 69 -27.06 -1.35 -33.73
C PRO A 69 -27.29 -0.18 -34.68
N ASN A 70 -26.70 -0.23 -35.89
CA ASN A 70 -26.94 0.78 -36.93
C ASN A 70 -28.38 0.74 -37.48
N ASN A 71 -29.21 -0.13 -36.92
CA ASN A 71 -30.61 -0.27 -37.27
C ASN A 71 -31.41 0.92 -36.71
N LYS A 72 -31.54 1.97 -37.53
CA LYS A 72 -32.86 2.59 -37.64
C LYS A 72 -33.77 1.53 -38.26
N VAL A 73 -34.33 0.62 -37.46
CA VAL A 73 -35.44 -0.23 -37.92
C VAL A 73 -36.56 0.73 -38.27
N MET A 74 -36.59 1.16 -39.53
CA MET A 74 -37.68 1.99 -40.02
C MET A 74 -38.92 1.12 -39.98
N SER A 75 -39.95 1.57 -39.28
CA SER A 75 -41.27 0.93 -39.32
C SER A 75 -41.71 0.77 -40.77
N ASN A 76 -42.48 -0.28 -41.07
CA ASN A 76 -42.93 -0.57 -42.45
C ASN A 76 -43.69 0.62 -43.08
N GLU A 77 -44.31 1.48 -42.26
CA GLU A 77 -44.93 2.73 -42.68
C GLU A 77 -43.93 3.78 -43.18
N ARG A 78 -42.78 3.94 -42.53
CA ARG A 78 -41.73 4.89 -42.94
C ARG A 78 -40.96 4.43 -44.18
N LYS A 79 -41.03 3.14 -44.55
CA LYS A 79 -40.40 2.58 -45.76
C LYS A 79 -41.13 2.94 -47.05
N LYS A 80 -42.43 3.27 -46.99
CA LYS A 80 -43.21 3.66 -48.16
C LYS A 80 -42.70 5.00 -48.73
N GLY A 81 -42.28 4.98 -50.00
CA GLY A 81 -41.92 6.19 -50.76
C GLY A 81 -40.47 6.67 -50.64
N LYS A 82 -39.58 5.95 -49.92
CA LYS A 82 -38.15 6.31 -49.89
C LYS A 82 -37.37 5.62 -51.01
N PRO A 83 -36.39 6.30 -51.63
CA PRO A 83 -35.55 5.69 -52.65
C PRO A 83 -34.66 4.61 -52.01
N THR A 84 -34.64 3.42 -52.63
CA THR A 84 -33.70 2.36 -52.28
C THR A 84 -32.40 2.51 -53.06
N CYS A 85 -31.31 1.96 -52.54
CA CYS A 85 -30.06 1.83 -53.27
C CYS A 85 -30.28 0.95 -54.51
N THR A 86 -30.06 1.51 -55.70
CA THR A 86 -30.22 0.80 -56.98
C THR A 86 -29.20 -0.34 -57.18
N ASN A 87 -28.15 -0.39 -56.36
CA ASN A 87 -27.15 -1.46 -56.40
C ASN A 87 -27.57 -2.64 -55.52
N CYS A 88 -27.65 -2.48 -54.20
CA CYS A 88 -27.93 -3.56 -53.25
C CYS A 88 -29.43 -3.74 -52.90
N GLY A 89 -30.25 -2.69 -53.04
CA GLY A 89 -31.67 -2.66 -52.64
C GLY A 89 -31.93 -2.16 -51.21
N SER A 90 -30.91 -1.70 -50.49
CA SER A 90 -31.01 -1.15 -49.12
C SER A 90 -31.76 0.18 -49.04
N PHE A 91 -32.37 0.47 -47.89
CA PHE A 91 -32.96 1.79 -47.57
C PHE A 91 -32.00 2.74 -46.83
N ASP A 92 -30.82 2.26 -46.40
CA ASP A 92 -29.98 2.96 -45.42
C ASP A 92 -28.94 3.91 -46.07
N HIS A 93 -28.62 3.70 -47.36
CA HIS A 93 -27.56 4.43 -48.05
C HIS A 93 -27.84 4.63 -49.54
N THR A 94 -27.07 5.51 -50.19
CA THR A 94 -27.20 5.80 -51.63
C THR A 94 -26.34 4.85 -52.48
N LYS A 95 -26.52 4.85 -53.82
CA LYS A 95 -25.69 4.02 -54.73
C LYS A 95 -24.18 4.30 -54.58
N LYS A 96 -23.79 5.55 -54.27
CA LYS A 96 -22.37 5.95 -54.16
C LYS A 96 -21.71 5.38 -52.91
N ASP A 97 -22.47 5.24 -51.83
CA ASP A 97 -22.00 4.77 -50.53
C ASP A 97 -22.25 3.26 -50.34
N CYS A 98 -22.52 2.54 -51.43
CA CYS A 98 -22.83 1.12 -51.38
C CYS A 98 -21.56 0.28 -51.16
N MET A 99 -21.57 -0.49 -50.08
CA MET A 99 -20.46 -1.39 -49.72
C MET A 99 -20.44 -2.69 -50.55
N GLU A 100 -21.52 -3.01 -51.26
CA GLU A 100 -21.56 -4.16 -52.18
C GLU A 100 -20.92 -3.81 -53.52
N ARG A 101 -20.29 -4.81 -54.15
CA ARG A 101 -19.73 -4.67 -55.49
C ARG A 101 -20.78 -4.10 -56.45
N PRO A 102 -20.47 -3.07 -57.26
CA PRO A 102 -21.41 -2.49 -58.20
C PRO A 102 -21.88 -3.53 -59.23
N ARG A 103 -23.20 -3.76 -59.28
CA ARG A 103 -23.83 -4.70 -60.20
C ARG A 103 -24.10 -4.04 -61.56
N LYS A 104 -23.93 -4.82 -62.64
CA LYS A 104 -24.24 -4.39 -64.01
C LYS A 104 -25.74 -4.23 -64.24
N VAL A 105 -26.54 -5.13 -63.65
CA VAL A 105 -28.00 -5.05 -63.65
C VAL A 105 -28.42 -4.38 -62.34
N GLN A 106 -29.08 -3.23 -62.44
CA GLN A 106 -29.58 -2.50 -61.29
C GLN A 106 -30.79 -3.22 -60.71
N GLN A 107 -30.88 -3.23 -59.38
CA GLN A 107 -32.03 -3.78 -58.68
C GLN A 107 -33.13 -2.74 -58.67
N THR A 108 -34.20 -3.02 -59.41
CA THR A 108 -35.36 -2.12 -59.58
C THR A 108 -36.51 -2.44 -58.64
N LYS A 109 -36.46 -3.59 -57.94
CA LYS A 109 -37.49 -4.03 -56.97
C LYS A 109 -36.83 -4.37 -55.64
N SER A 110 -37.44 -3.92 -54.55
CA SER A 110 -37.04 -4.27 -53.19
C SER A 110 -37.16 -5.79 -52.98
N ILE A 111 -36.06 -6.47 -52.71
CA ILE A 111 -36.08 -7.89 -52.35
C ILE A 111 -36.74 -8.01 -50.94
N PRO A 112 -37.73 -8.89 -50.73
CA PRO A 112 -38.36 -9.08 -49.42
C PRO A 112 -37.41 -9.71 -48.38
N ASN A 113 -36.35 -10.38 -48.83
CA ASN A 113 -35.24 -10.90 -48.02
C ASN A 113 -34.08 -9.91 -47.95
N TYR A 114 -34.37 -8.64 -47.65
CA TYR A 114 -33.33 -7.70 -47.24
C TYR A 114 -32.83 -8.16 -45.86
N ILE A 115 -31.68 -8.84 -45.83
CA ILE A 115 -30.93 -9.00 -44.58
C ILE A 115 -30.40 -7.61 -44.29
N PRO A 116 -30.90 -6.90 -43.26
CA PRO A 116 -30.33 -5.62 -42.90
C PRO A 116 -28.84 -5.82 -42.69
N THR A 117 -28.04 -4.89 -43.22
CA THR A 117 -26.64 -4.75 -42.83
C THR A 117 -26.62 -4.45 -41.33
N ASN A 118 -26.70 -5.50 -40.52
CA ASN A 118 -26.64 -5.51 -39.07
C ASN A 118 -25.20 -5.23 -38.63
N GLY A 119 -24.62 -4.16 -39.16
CA GLY A 119 -23.37 -3.64 -38.65
C GLY A 119 -23.69 -2.91 -37.36
N ASN A 120 -23.14 -3.36 -36.24
CA ASN A 120 -23.10 -2.49 -35.09
C ASN A 120 -21.99 -1.47 -35.28
N VAL A 121 -22.24 -0.24 -34.89
CA VAL A 121 -21.27 0.86 -34.98
C VAL A 121 -20.89 1.28 -33.56
N MET A 122 -19.66 1.76 -33.42
CA MET A 122 -19.18 2.35 -32.18
C MET A 122 -20.02 3.58 -31.80
N ASN A 123 -20.30 3.74 -30.52
CA ASN A 123 -21.03 4.91 -30.01
C ASN A 123 -20.10 6.10 -29.77
N ASP A 124 -19.64 6.77 -30.83
CA ASP A 124 -18.65 7.87 -30.73
C ASP A 124 -19.03 9.05 -29.82
N LYS A 125 -20.32 9.25 -29.51
CA LYS A 125 -20.81 10.45 -28.83
C LYS A 125 -20.69 10.42 -27.31
N GLU A 126 -20.74 9.22 -26.74
CA GLU A 126 -20.72 9.00 -25.28
C GLU A 126 -19.35 8.53 -24.79
N MET A 127 -18.40 8.35 -25.71
CA MET A 127 -17.11 7.72 -25.43
C MET A 127 -16.01 8.76 -25.21
N ASP A 128 -15.13 8.46 -24.26
CA ASP A 128 -13.94 9.25 -23.97
C ASP A 128 -12.95 9.27 -25.14
N TRP A 129 -12.02 10.23 -25.12
CA TRP A 129 -11.00 10.35 -26.16
C TRP A 129 -10.16 9.07 -26.30
N ASP A 130 -9.74 8.49 -25.18
CA ASP A 130 -8.96 7.24 -25.16
C ASP A 130 -9.77 6.09 -25.77
N ALA A 131 -11.04 5.94 -25.39
CA ALA A 131 -11.89 4.87 -25.90
C ALA A 131 -12.16 5.00 -27.41
N ARG A 132 -12.27 6.22 -27.94
CA ARG A 132 -12.40 6.47 -29.40
C ARG A 132 -11.12 6.16 -30.19
N LYS A 133 -9.97 6.15 -29.52
CA LYS A 133 -8.66 5.88 -30.13
C LYS A 133 -8.11 4.52 -29.71
N ASP A 134 -8.90 3.72 -28.99
CA ASP A 134 -8.47 2.41 -28.56
C ASP A 134 -8.35 1.48 -29.77
N ARG A 135 -7.13 0.99 -30.00
CA ARG A 135 -6.83 0.02 -31.04
C ARG A 135 -7.49 -1.32 -30.77
N TRP A 136 -7.75 -1.63 -29.50
CA TRP A 136 -8.32 -2.90 -29.05
C TRP A 136 -9.82 -2.85 -28.78
N PHE A 137 -10.51 -1.81 -29.27
CA PHE A 137 -11.97 -1.72 -29.14
C PHE A 137 -12.68 -2.92 -29.79
N GLY A 138 -13.55 -3.60 -29.05
CA GLY A 138 -14.29 -4.78 -29.53
C GLY A 138 -13.48 -6.07 -29.52
N TYR A 139 -12.39 -6.13 -28.77
CA TYR A 139 -11.52 -7.29 -28.72
C TYR A 139 -12.21 -8.50 -28.05
N SER A 140 -12.35 -9.60 -28.80
CA SER A 140 -13.03 -10.83 -28.33
C SER A 140 -12.11 -11.84 -27.64
N GLY A 141 -10.77 -11.69 -27.75
CA GLY A 141 -9.80 -12.65 -27.19
C GLY A 141 -9.32 -13.75 -28.15
N LYS A 142 -9.81 -13.82 -29.39
CA LYS A 142 -9.46 -14.89 -30.34
C LYS A 142 -7.98 -14.87 -30.70
N GLU A 143 -7.44 -13.70 -30.97
CA GLU A 143 -6.04 -13.50 -31.32
C GLU A 143 -5.11 -13.94 -30.17
N TYR A 144 -5.50 -13.68 -28.92
CA TYR A 144 -4.74 -14.15 -27.75
C TYR A 144 -4.77 -15.67 -27.63
N ASN A 145 -5.90 -16.31 -27.89
CA ASN A 145 -5.98 -17.77 -27.94
C ASN A 145 -5.04 -18.37 -29.01
N ASP A 146 -4.94 -17.74 -30.18
CA ASP A 146 -3.98 -18.16 -31.21
C ASP A 146 -2.53 -17.98 -30.76
N THR A 147 -2.22 -16.91 -30.02
CA THR A 147 -0.87 -16.72 -29.45
C THR A 147 -0.54 -17.76 -28.38
N LEU A 148 -1.51 -18.13 -27.54
CA LEU A 148 -1.35 -19.20 -26.55
C LEU A 148 -1.11 -20.55 -27.23
N ALA A 149 -1.90 -20.89 -28.26
CA ALA A 149 -1.71 -22.13 -29.02
C ALA A 149 -0.32 -22.21 -29.67
N LYS A 150 0.17 -21.10 -30.24
CA LYS A 150 1.54 -21.02 -30.78
C LYS A 150 2.60 -21.18 -29.69
N TRP A 151 2.40 -20.57 -28.53
CA TRP A 151 3.31 -20.69 -27.39
C TRP A 151 3.37 -22.14 -26.87
N GLU A 152 2.23 -22.80 -26.72
CA GLU A 152 2.15 -24.21 -26.32
C GLU A 152 2.85 -25.14 -27.31
N GLN A 153 2.69 -24.90 -28.62
CA GLN A 153 3.40 -25.63 -29.66
C GLN A 153 4.93 -25.40 -29.60
N ASN A 154 5.37 -24.19 -29.30
CA ASN A 154 6.80 -23.90 -29.14
C ASN A 154 7.38 -24.50 -27.86
N LYS A 155 6.62 -24.50 -26.77
CA LYS A 155 7.03 -25.12 -25.50
C LYS A 155 7.20 -26.64 -25.65
N SER A 156 6.31 -27.32 -26.35
CA SER A 156 6.46 -28.77 -26.61
C SER A 156 7.69 -29.08 -27.47
N ARG A 157 7.98 -28.23 -28.47
CA ARG A 157 9.23 -28.33 -29.26
C ARG A 157 10.48 -28.08 -28.43
N GLN A 158 10.49 -27.06 -27.56
CA GLN A 158 11.62 -26.76 -26.68
C GLN A 158 11.82 -27.82 -25.59
N GLY A 159 10.74 -28.37 -25.02
CA GLY A 159 10.83 -29.50 -24.09
C GLY A 159 11.50 -30.72 -24.72
N ASN A 160 11.19 -31.02 -25.98
CA ASN A 160 11.86 -32.10 -26.72
C ASN A 160 13.35 -31.81 -26.98
N ILE A 161 13.73 -30.56 -27.22
CA ILE A 161 15.14 -30.14 -27.41
C ILE A 161 15.91 -30.17 -26.08
N ASN A 162 15.30 -29.72 -24.98
CA ASN A 162 15.93 -29.74 -23.66
C ASN A 162 16.10 -31.17 -23.14
N ASN A 163 15.12 -32.06 -23.36
CA ASN A 163 15.27 -33.48 -23.04
C ASN A 163 16.39 -34.17 -23.85
N GLN A 164 16.77 -33.64 -25.02
CA GLN A 164 17.93 -34.10 -25.79
C GLN A 164 19.26 -33.45 -25.35
N ARG A 165 19.22 -32.35 -24.57
CA ARG A 165 20.41 -31.67 -24.03
C ARG A 165 20.73 -32.09 -22.60
N ASP A 166 19.73 -32.42 -21.79
CA ASP A 166 19.89 -32.94 -20.43
C ASP A 166 20.61 -34.31 -20.39
N THR A 167 20.70 -35.02 -21.52
CA THR A 167 21.52 -36.23 -21.64
C THR A 167 23.02 -35.94 -21.83
N ASN A 168 23.43 -34.68 -22.02
CA ASN A 168 24.81 -34.27 -22.32
C ASN A 168 25.37 -33.20 -21.35
N GLU A 169 24.63 -32.80 -20.31
CA GLU A 169 25.10 -31.87 -19.26
C GLU A 169 25.09 -32.55 -17.89
N GLU A 170 25.74 -33.72 -17.79
CA GLU A 170 26.19 -34.27 -16.52
C GLU A 170 27.37 -33.40 -16.06
N TYR A 171 27.32 -32.86 -14.84
CA TYR A 171 28.46 -32.11 -14.28
C TYR A 171 29.69 -33.02 -14.27
N ASP A 172 30.86 -32.51 -14.65
CA ASP A 172 32.08 -33.28 -14.46
C ASP A 172 32.22 -33.59 -12.96
N THR A 173 32.61 -34.83 -12.66
CA THR A 173 32.56 -35.42 -11.31
C THR A 173 33.41 -34.63 -10.28
N ASP A 174 34.35 -33.80 -10.75
CA ASP A 174 35.19 -32.93 -9.95
C ASP A 174 34.48 -31.65 -9.47
N GLU A 175 33.67 -30.99 -10.32
CA GLU A 175 32.86 -29.82 -9.94
C GLU A 175 31.86 -30.16 -8.82
N GLU A 176 31.24 -31.34 -8.88
CA GLU A 176 30.31 -31.81 -7.85
C GLU A 176 31.02 -32.07 -6.51
N VAL A 177 32.23 -32.64 -6.54
CA VAL A 177 33.04 -32.93 -5.34
C VAL A 177 33.51 -31.64 -4.69
N GLU A 178 33.91 -30.62 -5.47
CA GLU A 178 34.28 -29.31 -4.93
C GLU A 178 33.09 -28.58 -4.30
N LEU A 179 31.91 -28.61 -4.94
CA LEU A 179 30.67 -28.07 -4.39
C LEU A 179 30.26 -28.79 -3.09
N ALA A 180 30.38 -30.11 -3.05
CA ALA A 180 30.12 -30.91 -1.85
C ALA A 180 31.10 -30.58 -0.72
N LYS A 181 32.39 -30.39 -1.04
CA LYS A 181 33.43 -29.98 -0.09
C LYS A 181 33.20 -28.58 0.48
N LEU A 182 32.66 -27.67 -0.34
CA LEU A 182 32.22 -26.33 0.06
C LEU A 182 30.86 -26.33 0.78
N GLN A 183 30.26 -27.51 1.02
CA GLN A 183 28.91 -27.69 1.60
C GLN A 183 27.79 -26.99 0.79
N LEU A 184 28.05 -26.75 -0.49
CA LEU A 184 27.19 -26.07 -1.44
C LEU A 184 26.55 -27.07 -2.43
N GLY A 185 26.60 -28.37 -2.14
CA GLY A 185 26.13 -29.45 -3.04
C GLY A 185 24.63 -29.43 -3.38
N ASN A 186 23.81 -28.66 -2.67
CA ASN A 186 22.39 -28.46 -2.99
C ASN A 186 22.12 -27.17 -3.77
N TYR A 187 23.15 -26.35 -4.01
CA TYR A 187 23.03 -25.13 -4.79
C TYR A 187 23.06 -25.52 -6.26
N LYS A 188 21.87 -25.77 -6.82
CA LYS A 188 21.69 -25.62 -8.26
C LYS A 188 22.01 -24.17 -8.57
N SER A 189 23.25 -23.91 -8.98
CA SER A 189 23.65 -22.64 -9.53
C SER A 189 22.81 -22.46 -10.78
N THR A 190 21.70 -21.73 -10.67
CA THR A 190 20.99 -21.24 -11.84
C THR A 190 22.01 -20.41 -12.59
N LYS A 191 22.54 -20.95 -13.70
CA LYS A 191 23.42 -20.26 -14.66
C LYS A 191 22.66 -19.13 -15.38
N GLU A 192 21.75 -18.42 -14.70
CA GLU A 192 20.82 -17.49 -15.32
C GLU A 192 21.42 -16.11 -15.60
N ASP A 193 22.59 -15.77 -15.02
CA ASP A 193 23.05 -14.37 -15.02
C ASP A 193 24.50 -14.12 -15.46
N GLN A 194 25.08 -14.98 -16.31
CA GLN A 194 26.39 -14.66 -16.93
C GLN A 194 26.29 -13.57 -18.03
N ASN A 195 25.08 -13.21 -18.46
CA ASN A 195 24.81 -12.20 -19.50
C ASN A 195 24.35 -10.84 -18.99
N LYS A 196 24.31 -10.60 -17.67
CA LYS A 196 24.00 -9.25 -17.15
C LYS A 196 25.22 -8.36 -17.29
N GLU A 197 25.11 -7.31 -18.11
CA GLU A 197 26.10 -6.24 -18.19
C GLU A 197 26.52 -5.83 -16.77
N LYS A 198 27.80 -6.03 -16.46
CA LYS A 198 28.43 -5.65 -15.19
C LYS A 198 28.26 -4.13 -15.01
N GLY A 199 27.20 -3.71 -14.32
CA GLY A 199 26.90 -2.29 -14.08
C GLY A 199 25.41 -1.93 -14.04
N SER A 200 24.49 -2.77 -14.55
CA SER A 200 23.04 -2.48 -14.55
C SER A 200 22.27 -3.16 -13.40
N THR A 201 22.94 -3.60 -12.34
CA THR A 201 22.24 -4.22 -11.20
C THR A 201 21.47 -3.16 -10.42
N ALA A 202 20.22 -3.48 -10.07
CA ALA A 202 19.42 -2.58 -9.26
C ALA A 202 20.06 -2.41 -7.87
N ILE A 203 20.15 -1.16 -7.38
CA ILE A 203 20.67 -0.85 -6.03
C ILE A 203 19.79 -1.43 -4.93
N ARG A 204 18.49 -1.61 -5.22
CA ARG A 204 17.55 -2.20 -4.26
C ARG A 204 17.92 -3.67 -4.03
N ILE A 205 18.36 -3.95 -2.81
CA ILE A 205 18.64 -5.29 -2.33
C ILE A 205 17.34 -6.12 -2.35
N ARG A 206 17.40 -7.30 -2.95
CA ARG A 206 16.23 -8.18 -3.12
C ARG A 206 15.84 -8.89 -1.81
N GLU A 207 16.81 -9.18 -0.94
CA GLU A 207 16.54 -9.85 0.35
C GLU A 207 15.78 -8.94 1.34
N ASP A 208 15.92 -7.62 1.22
CA ASP A 208 15.24 -6.66 2.09
C ASP A 208 13.81 -6.36 1.61
N LYS A 209 12.83 -6.84 2.41
CA LYS A 209 11.41 -6.54 2.19
C LYS A 209 11.07 -5.12 2.65
N ALA A 210 10.37 -4.37 1.81
CA ALA A 210 9.90 -3.03 2.17
C ALA A 210 8.82 -3.10 3.28
N ALA A 211 8.87 -2.17 4.23
CA ALA A 211 8.02 -2.21 5.42
C ALA A 211 6.50 -2.13 5.12
N TYR A 212 6.08 -1.35 4.12
CA TYR A 212 4.67 -1.23 3.73
C TYR A 212 4.08 -2.53 3.14
N LEU A 213 4.93 -3.50 2.74
CA LEU A 213 4.48 -4.80 2.26
C LEU A 213 4.12 -5.78 3.40
N ASN A 214 4.28 -5.37 4.66
CA ASN A 214 3.89 -6.18 5.80
C ASN A 214 2.37 -6.11 6.05
N ASP A 215 1.76 -4.97 5.74
CA ASP A 215 0.34 -4.69 6.01
C ASP A 215 -0.54 -4.74 4.75
N LEU A 216 -0.15 -5.50 3.72
CA LEU A 216 -0.85 -5.47 2.41
C LEU A 216 -2.34 -5.85 2.50
N ASN A 217 -2.68 -6.77 3.40
CA ASN A 217 -4.05 -7.23 3.60
C ASN A 217 -4.82 -6.43 4.68
N SER A 218 -4.18 -5.41 5.28
CA SER A 218 -4.82 -4.53 6.25
C SER A 218 -5.54 -3.40 5.54
N GLU A 219 -6.66 -2.95 6.10
CA GLU A 219 -7.37 -1.76 5.61
C GLU A 219 -6.58 -0.47 5.83
N THR A 220 -5.67 -0.47 6.81
CA THR A 220 -4.85 0.70 7.16
C THR A 220 -3.37 0.37 7.08
N THR A 221 -2.59 1.32 6.56
CA THR A 221 -1.13 1.20 6.45
C THR A 221 -0.44 2.03 7.53
N ASN A 222 0.42 1.40 8.32
CA ASN A 222 1.19 2.08 9.36
C ASN A 222 2.46 2.79 8.85
N TYR A 223 2.77 2.62 7.57
CA TYR A 223 3.94 3.21 6.92
C TYR A 223 3.70 4.67 6.51
N ASP A 224 4.59 5.57 6.93
CA ASP A 224 4.66 6.94 6.41
C ASP A 224 5.63 7.01 5.22
N PRO A 225 5.16 7.25 3.98
CA PRO A 225 6.04 7.30 2.80
C PRO A 225 6.99 8.51 2.79
N LYS A 226 6.68 9.59 3.53
CA LYS A 226 7.51 10.80 3.58
C LYS A 226 8.75 10.58 4.42
N SER A 227 8.57 10.15 5.66
CA SER A 227 9.68 9.88 6.59
C SER A 227 10.21 8.45 6.47
N ARG A 228 9.57 7.59 5.68
CA ARG A 228 9.87 6.16 5.53
C ARG A 228 9.85 5.40 6.87
N LEU A 229 8.96 5.80 7.78
CA LEU A 229 8.83 5.24 9.11
C LEU A 229 7.66 4.27 9.16
N TYR A 230 7.90 3.08 9.68
CA TYR A 230 6.84 2.12 9.98
C TYR A 230 6.44 2.25 11.45
N LYS A 231 5.20 2.70 11.71
CA LYS A 231 4.71 2.99 13.05
C LYS A 231 4.22 1.71 13.72
N ASN A 232 4.96 1.23 14.70
CA ASN A 232 4.61 0.06 15.50
C ASN A 232 4.45 0.43 16.97
N ASP A 233 3.60 -0.30 17.68
CA ASP A 233 3.38 -0.12 19.12
C ASP A 233 4.66 -0.32 19.94
N ASN A 234 5.56 -1.22 19.51
CA ASN A 234 6.85 -1.40 20.16
C ASN A 234 7.80 -0.21 19.94
N LEU A 235 7.66 0.49 18.80
CA LEU A 235 8.55 1.60 18.45
C LEU A 235 8.11 2.91 19.11
N GLY A 236 6.81 3.11 19.34
CA GLY A 236 6.27 4.36 19.86
C GLY A 236 4.75 4.38 19.93
N SER A 237 4.23 5.50 20.40
CA SER A 237 2.80 5.75 20.52
C SER A 237 2.38 7.04 19.81
N ILE A 238 1.11 7.13 19.46
CA ILE A 238 0.52 8.30 18.82
C ILE A 238 -0.17 9.12 19.91
N ASP A 239 0.18 10.39 20.00
CA ASP A 239 -0.49 11.33 20.90
C ASP A 239 -1.85 11.74 20.31
N GLU A 240 -2.95 11.49 21.01
CA GLU A 240 -4.32 11.72 20.51
C GLU A 240 -4.58 13.18 20.13
N LYS A 241 -3.98 14.13 20.85
CA LYS A 241 -4.23 15.56 20.65
C LYS A 241 -3.43 16.12 19.49
N SER A 242 -2.14 15.78 19.44
CA SER A 242 -1.24 16.29 18.40
C SER A 242 -1.24 15.44 17.13
N LYS A 243 -1.75 14.21 17.20
CA LYS A 243 -1.65 13.17 16.15
C LYS A 243 -0.20 12.88 15.73
N MET A 244 0.77 13.22 16.59
CA MET A 244 2.19 13.00 16.35
C MET A 244 2.62 11.64 16.90
N PHE A 245 3.41 10.92 16.11
CA PHE A 245 4.03 9.68 16.57
C PHE A 245 5.31 10.00 17.36
N ARG A 246 5.36 9.55 18.62
CA ARG A 246 6.52 9.70 19.50
C ARG A 246 7.12 8.32 19.78
N ARG A 247 8.43 8.20 19.55
CA ARG A 247 9.16 6.94 19.81
C ARG A 247 9.31 6.70 21.30
N HIS A 248 9.28 5.44 21.70
CA HIS A 248 9.67 5.04 23.04
C HIS A 248 11.20 5.15 23.17
N LEU A 249 11.67 5.64 24.32
CA LEU A 249 13.09 5.72 24.64
C LEU A 249 13.61 4.32 24.99
N THR A 250 14.73 3.92 24.42
CA THR A 250 15.39 2.62 24.69
C THR A 250 16.90 2.82 24.83
N GLY A 251 17.56 1.92 25.57
CA GLY A 251 19.01 1.92 25.77
C GLY A 251 19.54 3.25 26.32
N GLU A 252 20.54 3.81 25.64
CA GLU A 252 21.20 5.08 25.97
C GLU A 252 20.23 6.27 26.05
N GLY A 253 19.13 6.24 25.30
CA GLY A 253 18.14 7.32 25.34
C GLY A 253 17.43 7.43 26.69
N LEU A 254 17.23 6.30 27.38
CA LEU A 254 16.63 6.25 28.71
C LEU A 254 17.63 6.75 29.76
N GLU A 255 18.89 6.30 29.67
CA GLU A 255 19.97 6.76 30.55
C GLU A 255 20.19 8.27 30.43
N PHE A 256 20.15 8.80 29.21
CA PHE A 256 20.25 10.23 28.97
C PHE A 256 19.06 11.02 29.54
N ASP A 257 17.84 10.49 29.47
CA ASP A 257 16.67 11.16 30.05
C ASP A 257 16.74 11.18 31.59
N GLU A 258 17.15 10.07 32.22
CA GLU A 258 17.41 10.02 33.66
C GLU A 258 18.47 11.04 34.07
N LEU A 259 19.58 11.10 33.34
CA LEU A 259 20.66 12.04 33.59
C LEU A 259 20.20 13.50 33.40
N ASN A 260 19.39 13.78 32.39
CA ASN A 260 18.76 15.09 32.16
C ASN A 260 17.81 15.48 33.30
N GLN A 261 17.00 14.54 33.80
CA GLN A 261 16.15 14.75 34.97
C GLN A 261 17.00 15.01 36.23
N MET A 262 18.09 14.26 36.42
CA MET A 262 19.04 14.44 37.52
C MET A 262 19.68 15.83 37.48
N ALA A 263 20.22 16.25 36.32
CA ALA A 263 20.83 17.57 36.15
C ALA A 263 19.85 18.71 36.45
N ARG A 264 18.60 18.59 35.99
CA ARG A 264 17.51 19.55 36.30
C ARG A 264 17.16 19.54 37.79
N SER A 265 17.14 18.38 38.43
CA SER A 265 16.89 18.27 39.87
C SER A 265 18.01 18.91 40.68
N ASN A 266 19.26 18.73 40.28
CA ASN A 266 20.41 19.33 40.95
C ASN A 266 20.40 20.85 40.81
N ALA A 267 20.16 21.38 39.60
CA ALA A 267 19.99 22.81 39.37
C ALA A 267 18.90 23.42 40.29
N ARG A 268 17.76 22.72 40.43
CA ARG A 268 16.67 23.13 41.32
C ARG A 268 17.08 23.11 42.80
N LYS A 269 17.84 22.10 43.25
CA LYS A 269 18.37 22.02 44.64
C LYS A 269 19.30 23.18 44.95
N GLU A 270 20.10 23.60 43.97
CA GLU A 270 20.99 24.76 44.10
C GLU A 270 20.26 26.12 43.96
N GLY A 271 18.93 26.10 43.86
CA GLY A 271 18.09 27.30 43.80
C GLY A 271 18.05 27.97 42.43
N ILE A 272 18.59 27.32 41.40
CA ILE A 272 18.68 27.87 40.04
C ILE A 272 17.42 27.47 39.29
N ARG A 273 16.57 28.46 39.01
CA ARG A 273 15.36 28.32 38.22
C ARG A 273 15.57 28.84 36.82
N ASP A 274 14.90 28.23 35.85
CA ASP A 274 15.04 28.63 34.45
C ASP A 274 14.55 30.04 34.18
N GLU A 275 13.55 30.50 34.93
CA GLU A 275 12.86 31.78 34.81
C GLU A 275 13.69 32.98 35.32
N VAL A 276 14.65 32.74 36.23
CA VAL A 276 15.41 33.80 36.89
C VAL A 276 16.80 33.91 36.24
N LYS A 277 17.18 35.14 35.86
CA LYS A 277 18.54 35.41 35.37
C LYS A 277 19.55 35.21 36.49
N ASN A 278 20.36 34.17 36.38
CA ASN A 278 21.43 33.86 37.32
C ASN A 278 22.71 33.51 36.53
N VAL A 279 23.83 34.11 36.91
CA VAL A 279 25.15 33.89 36.26
C VAL A 279 25.57 32.43 36.37
N LYS A 280 25.25 31.77 37.50
CA LYS A 280 25.60 30.37 37.76
C LYS A 280 24.84 29.38 36.89
N LYS A 281 23.78 29.79 36.19
CA LYS A 281 22.93 28.89 35.38
C LYS A 281 23.73 28.09 34.34
N ILE A 282 24.78 28.69 33.77
CA ILE A 282 25.65 28.06 32.77
C ILE A 282 26.31 26.78 33.33
N GLU A 283 26.66 26.77 34.62
CA GLU A 283 27.29 25.63 35.28
C GLU A 283 26.34 24.44 35.45
N HIS A 284 25.03 24.66 35.30
CA HIS A 284 23.99 23.64 35.54
C HIS A 284 23.28 23.11 34.30
N VAL A 285 23.57 23.64 33.11
CA VAL A 285 23.03 23.10 31.87
C VAL A 285 23.75 21.80 31.52
N LEU A 286 23.00 20.70 31.38
CA LEU A 286 23.57 19.39 31.07
C LEU A 286 24.42 19.41 29.79
N ILE A 287 23.88 19.97 28.72
CA ILE A 287 24.54 20.00 27.40
C ILE A 287 25.85 20.81 27.45
N ALA A 288 25.95 21.81 28.34
CA ALA A 288 27.17 22.59 28.50
C ALA A 288 28.25 21.82 29.27
N ASN A 289 27.87 21.03 30.26
CA ASN A 289 28.79 20.29 31.15
C ASN A 289 28.42 18.79 31.25
N PRO A 290 28.47 18.03 30.15
CA PRO A 290 27.98 16.65 30.12
C PRO A 290 28.78 15.71 31.03
N THR A 291 30.12 15.80 30.99
CA THR A 291 31.02 14.93 31.76
C THR A 291 30.90 15.15 33.28
N LYS A 292 30.66 16.40 33.71
CA LYS A 292 30.40 16.73 35.12
C LYS A 292 29.20 15.96 35.65
N TYR A 293 28.08 16.00 34.91
CA TYR A 293 26.84 15.35 35.31
C TYR A 293 26.90 13.83 35.16
N GLU A 294 27.63 13.31 34.17
CA GLU A 294 27.92 11.88 34.04
C GLU A 294 28.70 11.35 35.25
N GLN A 295 29.79 12.02 35.64
CA GLN A 295 30.57 11.64 36.83
C GLN A 295 29.74 11.74 38.10
N MET A 296 28.94 12.79 38.24
CA MET A 296 28.05 12.97 39.37
C MET A 296 27.02 11.83 39.46
N MET A 297 26.39 11.45 38.35
CA MET A 297 25.44 10.32 38.31
C MET A 297 26.13 9.00 38.64
N LYS A 298 27.36 8.78 38.15
CA LYS A 298 28.16 7.59 38.45
C LYS A 298 28.52 7.52 39.94
N ASN A 299 28.87 8.64 40.55
CA ASN A 299 29.17 8.74 41.97
C ASN A 299 27.92 8.51 42.83
N GLU A 300 26.76 9.06 42.44
CA GLU A 300 25.49 8.78 43.12
C GLU A 300 25.10 7.30 43.02
N LYS A 301 25.22 6.71 41.82
CA LYS A 301 24.96 5.27 41.60
C LYS A 301 25.91 4.40 42.45
N SER A 302 27.19 4.74 42.54
CA SER A 302 28.16 3.97 43.34
C SER A 302 27.89 4.09 44.85
N GLN A 303 27.46 5.26 45.33
CA GLN A 303 27.02 5.45 46.72
C GLN A 303 25.79 4.59 47.03
N ILE A 304 24.76 4.63 46.18
CA ILE A 304 23.55 3.81 46.33
C ILE A 304 23.90 2.31 46.36
N MET A 305 24.77 1.85 45.46
CA MET A 305 25.21 0.44 45.44
C MET A 305 25.94 0.05 46.74
N ASN A 306 26.82 0.91 47.25
CA ASN A 306 27.52 0.65 48.51
C ASN A 306 26.56 0.61 49.70
N GLU A 307 25.57 1.50 49.76
CA GLU A 307 24.54 1.50 50.80
C GLU A 307 23.71 0.21 50.78
N THR A 308 23.27 -0.23 49.59
CA THR A 308 22.51 -1.49 49.46
C THR A 308 23.30 -2.75 49.87
N ASN A 309 24.62 -2.75 49.68
CA ASN A 309 25.49 -3.85 50.10
C ASN A 309 25.78 -3.84 51.62
N THR A 310 25.71 -2.67 52.26
CA THR A 310 25.95 -2.54 53.71
C THR A 310 24.69 -2.77 54.56
N THR A 311 23.50 -2.69 53.98
CA THR A 311 22.27 -3.15 54.66
C THR A 311 22.19 -4.67 54.59
N PRO A 312 22.30 -5.42 55.70
CA PRO A 312 22.01 -6.84 55.68
C PRO A 312 20.57 -7.01 55.21
N ASN A 313 20.39 -7.86 54.19
CA ASN A 313 19.10 -8.21 53.61
C ASN A 313 18.19 -8.74 54.74
N LYS A 314 17.44 -7.86 55.42
CA LYS A 314 16.47 -8.27 56.43
C LYS A 314 15.33 -8.91 55.66
N PRO A 315 15.10 -10.24 55.75
CA PRO A 315 13.97 -10.85 55.08
C PRO A 315 12.70 -10.15 55.55
N ASN A 316 11.91 -9.70 54.58
CA ASN A 316 10.70 -8.94 54.84
C ASN A 316 9.61 -9.90 55.32
N PHE A 317 9.60 -10.23 56.62
CA PHE A 317 8.71 -11.23 57.23
C PHE A 317 7.21 -10.89 57.14
N ILE A 318 6.86 -9.67 56.71
CA ILE A 318 5.48 -9.16 56.74
C ILE A 318 4.74 -9.36 55.40
N LYS A 319 5.45 -9.64 54.29
CA LYS A 319 4.85 -9.86 52.95
C LYS A 319 5.24 -11.19 52.29
N GLY A 320 5.77 -12.14 53.06
CA GLY A 320 6.03 -13.49 52.58
C GLY A 320 4.84 -14.40 52.87
N GLU A 321 3.95 -14.63 51.90
CA GLU A 321 3.04 -15.77 52.01
C GLU A 321 3.81 -17.06 51.76
N ALA A 322 3.73 -18.01 52.69
CA ALA A 322 4.29 -19.34 52.52
C ALA A 322 3.55 -20.06 51.38
N LYS A 323 4.14 -20.05 50.17
CA LYS A 323 3.65 -20.90 49.08
C LYS A 323 3.82 -22.36 49.49
N LYS A 324 2.74 -23.16 49.45
CA LYS A 324 2.84 -24.61 49.58
C LYS A 324 3.86 -25.13 48.56
N ASN A 325 4.84 -25.91 49.00
CA ASN A 325 5.79 -26.57 48.12
C ASN A 325 5.02 -27.38 47.06
N LYS A 326 5.02 -26.90 45.81
CA LYS A 326 4.48 -27.64 44.67
C LYS A 326 5.58 -28.57 44.15
N GLY A 327 5.47 -29.83 44.51
CA GLY A 327 6.34 -30.92 44.05
C GLY A 327 5.93 -32.23 44.73
N LYS A 328 6.03 -33.36 44.01
CA LYS A 328 5.87 -34.69 44.62
C LYS A 328 7.01 -34.89 45.63
N LYS A 329 6.69 -35.32 46.86
CA LYS A 329 7.70 -35.73 47.84
C LYS A 329 8.56 -36.84 47.21
N GLN A 330 9.86 -36.64 47.10
CA GLN A 330 10.74 -37.67 46.60
C GLN A 330 10.75 -38.86 47.56
N ASN A 331 10.68 -40.06 46.99
CA ASN A 331 10.71 -41.29 47.78
C ASN A 331 12.09 -41.45 48.43
N LYS A 332 12.15 -42.02 49.64
CA LYS A 332 13.37 -42.11 50.44
C LYS A 332 14.51 -42.79 49.66
N ASN A 333 14.17 -43.83 48.89
CA ASN A 333 15.12 -44.54 48.02
C ASN A 333 15.73 -43.65 46.94
N SER A 334 14.93 -42.81 46.27
CA SER A 334 15.44 -41.88 45.24
C SER A 334 16.39 -40.84 45.83
N ARG A 335 16.14 -40.42 47.08
CA ARG A 335 16.98 -39.46 47.80
C ARG A 335 18.32 -40.07 48.21
N ASP A 336 18.32 -41.34 48.61
CA ASP A 336 19.54 -42.06 48.99
C ASP A 336 20.40 -42.39 47.76
N GLN A 337 19.76 -42.70 46.62
CA GLN A 337 20.43 -42.93 45.33
C GLN A 337 21.11 -41.66 44.78
N LEU A 338 20.46 -40.50 44.92
CA LEU A 338 21.08 -39.21 44.58
C LEU A 338 22.24 -38.89 45.52
N ARG A 339 22.13 -39.21 46.81
CA ARG A 339 23.22 -39.02 47.78
C ARG A 339 24.45 -39.89 47.48
N SER A 340 24.25 -41.10 46.97
CA SER A 340 25.36 -41.97 46.57
C SER A 340 26.04 -41.56 45.27
N MET A 341 25.46 -40.65 44.47
CA MET A 341 26.12 -40.12 43.27
C MET A 341 27.07 -38.95 43.55
N TYR A 342 26.95 -38.33 44.73
CA TYR A 342 27.76 -37.17 45.13
C TYR A 342 28.69 -37.48 46.33
N LYS A 343 28.83 -38.76 46.68
CA LYS A 343 29.89 -39.30 47.54
C LYS A 343 30.72 -40.23 46.68
#